data_AF-A0A945YIY7-F1
#
_entry.id   AF-A0A945YIY7-F1
#
_cell.length_a   1.000
_cell.length_b   1.000
_cell.length_c   1.000
_cell.angle_alpha   90.00
_cell.angle_beta   90.00
_cell.angle_gamma   90.00
#
_symmetry.space_group_name_H-M   'P 1'
#
loop_
_entity.id
_entity.type
_entity.pdbx_description
1 polymer ?
#
loop_
_entity_poly.entity_id
_entity_poly.type
_entity_poly.pdbx_seq_one_letter_code
_entity_poly.pdbx_strand_id
1 'polypeptide(L)'
;AALSHKGFAFIDVISPCVTFNNHNGSTKSFEFFRDNERSITATDYIAPKETITADYKEGSMIDVTLHDSSRVRLRKLDANYNPSDPAAALQHIMKHQALGEVATGLLYLDVEDTELKERMDMVEVPLNSLGVKELRPDLTALEKINSSLR
;
A
#
# COMPACT_ATOMS: atom_id res chain seq x y z
N ALA A 1 1.83 9.83 8.43
CA ALA A 1 1.39 8.61 9.12
C ALA A 1 2.29 7.44 8.75
N ALA A 2 2.17 6.85 7.55
CA ALA A 2 2.91 5.63 7.18
C ALA A 2 4.45 5.70 7.35
N LEU A 3 5.13 6.72 6.80
CA LEU A 3 6.59 6.86 6.95
C LEU A 3 7.05 7.16 8.38
N SER A 4 6.17 7.73 9.21
CA SER A 4 6.48 8.10 10.60
C SER A 4 6.10 7.01 11.59
N HIS A 5 5.36 6.00 11.14
CA HIS A 5 4.92 4.89 11.98
C HIS A 5 6.10 3.96 12.23
N LYS A 6 6.38 3.70 13.51
CA LYS A 6 7.43 2.78 13.95
C LYS A 6 6.89 1.36 13.95
N GLY A 7 6.63 0.84 12.76
CA GLY A 7 5.99 -0.45 12.56
C GLY A 7 5.70 -0.70 11.08
N PHE A 8 4.97 -1.78 10.81
CA PHE A 8 4.56 -2.10 9.45
C PHE A 8 3.43 -1.18 9.00
N ALA A 9 3.66 -0.40 7.93
CA ALA A 9 2.64 0.42 7.31
C ALA A 9 2.27 -0.12 5.93
N PHE A 10 0.97 -0.35 5.71
CA PHE A 10 0.42 -0.73 4.41
C PHE A 10 -0.40 0.42 3.83
N ILE A 11 -0.07 0.83 2.59
CA ILE A 11 -0.81 1.86 1.86
C ILE A 11 -1.32 1.23 0.57
N ASP A 12 -2.62 1.00 0.49
CA ASP A 12 -3.27 0.58 -0.74
C ASP A 12 -3.55 1.82 -1.62
N VAL A 13 -2.93 1.86 -2.80
CA VAL A 13 -3.08 2.94 -3.77
C VAL A 13 -3.72 2.38 -5.03
N ILE A 14 -5.00 2.68 -5.22
CA ILE A 14 -5.72 2.31 -6.44
C ILE A 14 -5.16 3.15 -7.59
N SER A 15 -4.35 2.52 -8.43
CA SER A 15 -3.76 3.10 -9.63
C SER A 15 -4.39 2.46 -10.86
N PRO A 16 -5.33 3.14 -11.56
CA PRO A 16 -5.93 2.58 -12.77
C PRO A 16 -4.88 2.48 -13.87
N CYS A 17 -4.51 1.24 -14.24
CA CYS A 17 -3.60 0.98 -15.35
C CYS A 17 -4.37 1.00 -16.68
N VAL A 18 -4.14 2.05 -17.47
CA VAL A 18 -4.77 2.21 -18.79
C VAL A 18 -4.20 1.28 -19.86
N THR A 19 -3.02 0.68 -19.65
CA THR A 19 -2.28 -0.06 -20.71
C THR A 19 -2.29 -1.58 -20.52
N PHE A 20 -2.30 -2.11 -19.29
CA PHE A 20 -1.94 -3.52 -19.03
C PHE A 20 -2.95 -4.34 -18.22
N ASN A 21 -4.09 -3.81 -17.79
CA ASN A 21 -5.12 -4.63 -17.13
C ASN A 21 -6.00 -5.38 -18.17
N ASN A 22 -5.35 -6.17 -19.03
CA ASN A 22 -5.88 -6.85 -20.20
C ASN A 22 -5.55 -8.35 -20.16
N HIS A 23 -6.47 -9.17 -19.63
CA HIS A 23 -6.38 -10.63 -19.73
C HIS A 23 -7.37 -11.17 -20.77
N ASN A 24 -7.12 -12.37 -21.30
CA ASN A 24 -7.79 -13.00 -22.46
C ASN A 24 -9.30 -13.32 -22.31
N GLY A 25 -9.95 -12.84 -21.24
CA GLY A 25 -11.40 -12.90 -21.06
C GLY A 25 -12.06 -11.53 -20.89
N SER A 26 -11.28 -10.45 -20.89
CA SER A 26 -11.79 -9.09 -20.74
C SER A 26 -12.25 -8.57 -22.11
N THR A 27 -13.50 -8.08 -22.20
CA THR A 27 -14.02 -7.34 -23.36
C THR A 27 -13.35 -5.98 -23.56
N LYS A 28 -12.36 -5.64 -22.71
CA LYS A 28 -11.52 -4.45 -22.81
C LYS A 28 -10.06 -4.78 -23.15
N SER A 29 -9.77 -6.05 -23.47
CA SER A 29 -8.42 -6.55 -23.75
C SER A 29 -7.78 -5.94 -25.01
N PHE A 30 -6.44 -5.83 -25.02
CA PHE A 30 -5.67 -5.33 -26.16
C PHE A 30 -5.88 -6.22 -27.38
N GLU A 31 -5.98 -7.55 -27.19
CA GLU A 31 -6.27 -8.49 -28.27
C GLU A 31 -7.66 -8.27 -28.87
N PHE A 32 -8.67 -7.97 -28.05
CA PHE A 32 -10.03 -7.67 -28.53
C PHE A 32 -10.09 -6.40 -29.38
N PHE A 33 -9.37 -5.34 -28.97
CA PHE A 33 -9.24 -4.11 -29.77
C PHE A 33 -8.44 -4.33 -31.06
N ARG A 34 -7.32 -5.07 -30.98
CA ARG A 34 -6.45 -5.39 -32.13
C ARG A 34 -7.20 -6.15 -33.23
N ASP A 35 -8.05 -7.10 -32.86
CA ASP A 35 -8.78 -7.92 -33.84
C ASP A 35 -10.01 -7.20 -34.43
N ASN A 36 -10.47 -6.09 -33.81
CA ASN A 36 -11.67 -5.35 -34.23
C ASN A 36 -11.40 -3.93 -34.77
N GLU A 37 -10.20 -3.39 -34.63
CA GLU A 37 -9.87 -2.02 -35.08
C GLU A 37 -8.97 -2.03 -36.33
N ARG A 38 -9.57 -1.75 -37.48
CA ARG A 38 -8.82 -1.53 -38.73
C ARG A 38 -8.24 -0.11 -38.74
N SER A 39 -6.90 -0.04 -38.68
CA SER A 39 -5.98 0.93 -39.34
C SER A 39 -5.04 1.73 -38.44
N ILE A 40 -3.76 1.34 -38.48
CA ILE A 40 -2.53 2.15 -38.65
C ILE A 40 -2.48 3.51 -37.93
N THR A 41 -2.19 3.56 -36.62
CA THR A 41 -1.40 4.66 -36.02
C THR A 41 -0.77 4.23 -34.68
N ALA A 42 0.55 4.40 -34.57
CA ALA A 42 1.47 4.23 -33.42
C ALA A 42 0.96 3.45 -32.17
N THR A 43 1.36 2.19 -32.07
CA THR A 43 1.02 1.24 -31.00
C THR A 43 1.47 1.65 -29.58
N ASP A 44 2.38 2.62 -29.45
CA ASP A 44 3.00 3.01 -28.17
C ASP A 44 2.70 4.46 -27.74
N TYR A 45 1.80 5.17 -28.43
CA TYR A 45 1.51 6.56 -28.08
C TYR A 45 0.40 6.66 -27.03
N ILE A 46 0.79 6.86 -25.77
CA ILE A 46 -0.13 7.22 -24.69
C ILE A 46 -0.20 8.75 -24.63
N ALA A 47 -1.29 9.33 -25.15
CA ALA A 47 -1.52 10.76 -25.05
C ALA A 47 -1.59 11.19 -23.57
N PRO A 48 -0.90 12.27 -23.17
CA PRO A 48 -1.01 12.79 -21.81
C PRO A 48 -2.46 13.18 -21.55
N LYS A 49 -3.00 12.76 -20.41
CA LYS A 49 -4.33 13.17 -19.94
C LYS A 49 -4.18 14.09 -18.74
N GLU A 50 -5.13 15.00 -18.58
CA GLU A 50 -5.16 15.90 -17.43
C GLU A 50 -5.31 15.10 -16.12
N THR A 51 -4.68 15.58 -15.05
CA THR A 51 -4.79 14.93 -13.74
C THR A 51 -6.19 15.15 -13.19
N ILE A 52 -6.88 14.07 -12.86
CA ILE A 52 -8.17 14.14 -12.16
C ILE A 52 -7.87 14.36 -10.68
N THR A 53 -8.38 15.47 -10.13
CA THR A 53 -8.29 15.79 -8.71
C THR A 53 -9.67 15.75 -8.09
N ALA A 54 -9.76 15.33 -6.83
CA ALA A 54 -11.01 15.26 -6.09
C ALA A 54 -10.75 15.73 -4.65
N ASP A 55 -11.42 16.82 -4.26
CA ASP A 55 -11.46 17.28 -2.88
C ASP A 55 -12.91 17.29 -2.39
N TYR A 56 -13.12 16.71 -1.22
CA TYR A 56 -14.45 16.45 -0.67
C TYR A 56 -14.38 16.30 0.85
N LYS A 57 -15.54 16.54 1.47
CA LYS A 57 -15.68 16.62 2.93
C LYS A 57 -15.45 15.27 3.58
N GLU A 58 -14.96 15.31 4.82
CA GLU A 58 -14.90 14.13 5.69
C GLU A 58 -16.30 13.54 5.87
N GLY A 59 -16.37 12.21 5.96
CA GLY A 59 -17.62 11.44 6.02
C GLY A 59 -18.42 11.40 4.71
N SER A 60 -18.11 12.25 3.73
CA SER A 60 -18.83 12.29 2.46
C SER A 60 -18.27 11.29 1.45
N MET A 61 -19.02 11.10 0.36
CA MET A 61 -18.62 10.29 -0.78
C MET A 61 -18.58 11.16 -2.03
N ILE A 62 -17.68 10.81 -2.95
CA ILE A 62 -17.63 11.36 -4.29
C ILE A 62 -17.53 10.24 -5.32
N ASP A 63 -18.25 10.40 -6.42
CA ASP A 63 -18.06 9.58 -7.62
C ASP A 63 -17.06 10.30 -8.53
N VAL A 64 -15.88 9.73 -8.72
CA VAL A 64 -14.85 10.24 -9.63
C VAL A 64 -15.02 9.57 -10.99
N THR A 65 -15.31 10.37 -12.02
CA THR A 65 -15.37 9.90 -13.41
C THR A 65 -13.96 9.87 -13.99
N LEU A 66 -13.54 8.70 -14.46
CA LEU A 66 -12.24 8.49 -15.11
C LEU A 66 -12.30 8.87 -16.59
N HIS A 67 -11.12 8.97 -17.20
CA HIS A 67 -10.97 9.33 -18.62
C HIS A 67 -11.59 8.34 -19.61
N ASP A 68 -11.96 7.14 -19.18
CA ASP A 68 -12.68 6.13 -19.97
C ASP A 68 -14.20 6.14 -19.70
N SER A 69 -14.70 7.18 -19.02
CA SER A 69 -16.09 7.33 -18.55
C SER A 69 -16.52 6.33 -17.46
N SER A 70 -15.64 5.43 -17.01
CA SER A 70 -15.92 4.63 -15.81
C SER A 70 -15.94 5.51 -14.56
N ARG A 71 -16.52 5.00 -13.47
CA ARG A 71 -16.68 5.77 -12.22
C ARG A 71 -16.11 4.96 -11.05
N VAL A 72 -15.34 5.64 -10.21
CA VAL A 72 -14.85 5.11 -8.93
C VAL A 72 -15.53 5.89 -7.82
N ARG A 73 -16.15 5.19 -6.88
CA ARG A 73 -16.83 5.81 -5.74
C ARG A 73 -15.91 5.79 -4.52
N LEU A 74 -15.50 6.97 -4.07
CA LEU A 74 -14.59 7.13 -2.94
C LEU A 74 -15.37 7.64 -1.72
N ARG A 75 -15.26 6.91 -0.60
CA ARG A 75 -15.80 7.27 0.71
C ARG A 75 -14.65 7.74 1.59
N LYS A 76 -14.69 9.00 2.04
CA LYS A 76 -13.71 9.52 3.00
C LYS A 76 -14.21 9.22 4.41
N LEU A 77 -13.28 8.84 5.28
CA LEU A 77 -13.57 8.62 6.69
C LEU A 77 -14.19 9.87 7.34
N ASP A 78 -15.03 9.64 8.33
CA ASP A 78 -15.60 10.70 9.17
C ASP A 78 -14.51 11.27 10.09
N ALA A 79 -14.66 12.55 10.47
CA ALA A 79 -13.76 13.24 11.39
C ALA A 79 -13.62 12.50 12.74
N ASN A 80 -14.67 11.80 13.18
CA ASN A 80 -14.73 11.10 14.46
C ASN A 80 -14.40 9.60 14.33
N TYR A 81 -13.87 9.17 13.18
CA TYR A 81 -13.49 7.78 12.98
C TYR A 81 -12.35 7.38 13.95
N ASN A 82 -12.54 6.29 14.69
CA ASN A 82 -11.52 5.74 15.57
C ASN A 82 -10.72 4.63 14.84
N PRO A 83 -9.42 4.84 14.54
CA PRO A 83 -8.59 3.87 13.85
C PRO A 83 -7.97 2.81 14.79
N SER A 84 -8.28 2.80 16.09
CA SER A 84 -7.64 1.90 17.06
C SER A 84 -8.25 0.49 17.12
N ASP A 85 -9.35 0.23 16.41
CA ASP A 85 -10.06 -1.05 16.45
C ASP A 85 -9.95 -1.76 15.09
N PRO A 86 -9.22 -2.90 15.01
CA PRO A 86 -9.02 -3.60 13.74
C PRO A 86 -10.32 -4.26 13.23
N ALA A 87 -11.22 -4.69 14.12
CA ALA A 87 -12.49 -5.29 13.73
C ALA A 87 -13.44 -4.23 13.17
N ALA A 88 -13.49 -3.04 13.79
CA ALA A 88 -14.25 -1.91 13.27
C ALA A 88 -13.71 -1.43 11.91
N ALA A 89 -12.39 -1.42 11.72
CA ALA A 89 -11.77 -1.12 10.44
C ALA A 89 -12.19 -2.10 9.34
N LEU A 90 -12.09 -3.41 9.60
CA LEU A 90 -12.51 -4.43 8.65
C LEU A 90 -14.01 -4.33 8.33
N GLN A 91 -14.86 -4.15 9.35
CA GLN A 91 -16.29 -3.98 9.15
C GLN A 91 -16.61 -2.74 8.31
N HIS A 92 -15.89 -1.63 8.51
CA HIS A 92 -16.05 -0.41 7.72
C HIS A 92 -15.71 -0.66 6.24
N ILE A 93 -14.57 -1.31 5.97
CA ILE A 93 -14.16 -1.68 4.60
C ILE A 93 -15.23 -2.55 3.94
N MET A 94 -15.65 -3.64 4.61
CA MET A 94 -16.63 -4.58 4.05
C MET A 94 -17.99 -3.92 3.80
N LYS A 95 -18.46 -3.08 4.73
CA LYS A 95 -19.73 -2.35 4.59
C LYS A 95 -19.72 -1.46 3.35
N HIS A 96 -18.65 -0.70 3.14
CA HIS A 96 -18.56 0.22 2.01
C HIS A 96 -18.29 -0.50 0.70
N GLN A 97 -17.50 -1.58 0.72
CA GLN A 97 -17.32 -2.46 -0.43
C GLN A 97 -18.65 -3.05 -0.92
N ALA A 98 -19.54 -3.46 -0.01
CA ALA A 98 -20.88 -3.95 -0.36
C ALA A 98 -21.78 -2.87 -1.03
N LEU A 99 -21.47 -1.59 -0.84
CA LEU A 99 -22.13 -0.45 -1.48
C LEU A 99 -21.44 0.00 -2.78
N GLY A 100 -20.38 -0.72 -3.21
CA GLY A 100 -19.53 -0.33 -4.33
C GLY A 100 -18.65 0.90 -4.02
N GLU A 101 -18.41 1.19 -2.74
CA GLU A 101 -17.61 2.31 -2.25
C GLU A 101 -16.21 1.83 -1.82
N VAL A 102 -15.18 2.61 -2.15
CA VAL A 102 -13.83 2.43 -1.63
C VAL A 102 -13.66 3.35 -0.43
N ALA A 103 -13.42 2.78 0.75
CA ALA A 103 -13.06 3.54 1.93
C ALA A 103 -11.63 4.11 1.81
N THR A 104 -11.46 5.39 2.08
CA THR A 104 -10.18 6.12 1.93
C THR A 104 -9.84 6.89 3.21
N GLY A 105 -8.56 6.85 3.59
CA GLY A 105 -8.04 7.51 4.80
C GLY A 105 -7.17 6.57 5.63
N LEU A 106 -6.93 6.93 6.89
CA LEU A 106 -6.25 6.08 7.86
C LEU A 106 -7.25 5.09 8.48
N LEU A 107 -7.31 3.87 7.95
CA LEU A 107 -8.30 2.86 8.36
C LEU A 107 -7.95 2.19 9.69
N TYR A 108 -6.67 1.95 9.97
CA TYR A 108 -6.23 1.32 11.20
C TYR A 108 -4.87 1.86 11.62
N LEU A 109 -4.68 2.01 12.93
CA LEU A 109 -3.42 2.36 13.54
C LEU A 109 -3.33 1.73 14.92
N ASP A 110 -2.35 0.85 15.10
CA ASP A 110 -1.89 0.41 16.40
C ASP A 110 -0.72 1.29 16.84
N VAL A 111 -0.80 1.87 18.03
CA VAL A 111 0.28 2.70 18.61
C VAL A 111 1.03 2.00 19.72
N GLU A 112 0.52 0.85 20.19
CA GLU A 112 1.10 0.08 21.29
C GLU A 112 2.02 -1.04 20.78
N ASP A 113 1.89 -1.44 19.51
CA ASP A 113 2.81 -2.40 18.90
C ASP A 113 4.20 -1.78 18.67
N THR A 114 5.21 -2.65 18.71
CA THR A 114 6.63 -2.28 18.60
C THR A 114 7.19 -2.79 17.28
N GLU A 115 8.06 -2.00 16.66
CA GLU A 115 8.71 -2.40 15.41
C GLU A 115 9.61 -3.62 15.60
N LEU A 116 9.77 -4.39 14.53
CA LEU A 116 10.61 -5.61 14.54
C LEU A 116 12.03 -5.33 15.04
N LYS A 117 12.59 -4.17 14.70
CA LYS A 117 13.93 -3.75 15.12
C LYS A 117 14.05 -3.73 16.65
N GLU A 118 13.08 -3.13 17.33
CA GLU A 118 13.02 -3.04 18.80
C GLU A 118 12.75 -4.42 19.42
N ARG A 119 11.81 -5.19 18.85
CA ARG A 119 11.47 -6.55 19.32
C ARG A 119 12.63 -7.53 19.23
N MET A 120 13.52 -7.36 18.25
CA MET A 120 14.69 -8.21 18.03
C MET A 120 15.96 -7.65 18.70
N ASP A 121 15.86 -6.56 19.47
CA ASP A 121 17.00 -5.87 20.09
C ASP A 121 18.12 -5.60 19.08
N MET A 122 17.73 -5.12 17.88
CA MET A 122 18.67 -4.87 16.79
C MET A 122 19.45 -3.58 17.03
N VAL A 123 20.68 -3.56 16.53
CA VAL A 123 21.55 -2.38 16.57
C VAL A 123 20.93 -1.18 15.83
N GLU A 124 21.33 0.02 16.23
CA GLU A 124 20.83 1.27 15.64
C GLU A 124 21.26 1.49 14.19
N VAL A 125 22.38 0.91 13.79
CA VAL A 125 22.97 1.09 12.46
C VAL A 125 22.47 0.02 11.48
N PRO A 126 22.45 0.32 10.17
CA PRO A 126 22.14 -0.70 9.16
C PRO A 126 23.06 -1.92 9.28
N LEU A 127 22.49 -3.14 9.22
CA LEU A 127 23.29 -4.37 9.38
C LEU A 127 24.42 -4.50 8.34
N ASN A 128 24.22 -3.97 7.14
CA ASN A 128 25.24 -3.96 6.08
C ASN A 128 26.40 -2.98 6.34
N SER A 129 26.30 -2.12 7.35
CA SER A 129 27.35 -1.21 7.78
C SER A 129 28.23 -1.78 8.90
N LEU A 130 27.85 -2.95 9.45
CA LEU A 130 28.62 -3.62 10.49
C LEU A 130 29.90 -4.24 9.92
N GLY A 131 31.03 -3.95 10.56
CA GLY A 131 32.32 -4.50 10.21
C GLY A 131 32.62 -5.83 10.91
N VAL A 132 33.79 -6.37 10.60
CA VAL A 132 34.27 -7.66 11.15
C VAL A 132 34.43 -7.61 12.67
N LYS A 133 34.80 -6.43 13.22
CA LYS A 133 35.03 -6.26 14.66
C LYS A 133 33.74 -6.27 15.46
N GLU A 134 32.66 -5.75 14.89
CA GLU A 134 31.33 -5.70 15.49
C GLU A 134 30.61 -7.04 15.37
N LEU A 135 30.82 -7.76 14.26
CA LEU A 135 30.18 -9.05 13.98
C LEU A 135 30.86 -10.25 14.63
N ARG A 136 32.09 -10.09 15.13
CA ARG A 136 32.86 -11.18 15.76
C ARG A 136 33.24 -10.82 17.18
N PRO A 137 32.88 -11.66 18.17
CA PRO A 137 33.41 -11.49 19.52
C PRO A 137 34.94 -11.64 19.50
N ASP A 138 35.62 -10.91 20.37
CA ASP A 138 37.04 -11.13 20.61
C ASP A 138 37.28 -12.47 21.32
N LEU A 139 38.55 -12.88 21.40
CA LEU A 139 38.92 -14.18 21.96
C LEU A 139 38.45 -14.30 23.42
N THR A 140 38.61 -13.24 24.21
CA THR A 140 38.25 -13.22 25.63
C THR A 140 36.73 -13.33 25.83
N ALA A 141 35.93 -12.63 25.04
CA ALA A 141 34.47 -12.73 25.05
C ALA A 141 34.02 -14.13 24.62
N LEU A 142 34.64 -14.71 23.59
CA LEU A 142 34.33 -16.06 23.12
C LEU A 142 34.66 -17.13 24.17
N GLU A 143 35.80 -17.03 24.86
CA GLU A 143 36.17 -17.93 25.95
C GLU A 143 35.17 -17.86 27.12
N LYS A 144 34.70 -16.65 27.46
CA LYS A 144 33.68 -16.43 28.48
C LYS A 144 32.35 -17.08 28.10
N ILE A 145 31.90 -16.92 26.86
CA ILE A 145 30.68 -17.55 26.34
C ILE A 145 30.80 -19.07 26.41
N ASN A 146 31.90 -19.65 25.90
CA ASN A 146 32.12 -21.09 25.92
C ASN A 146 32.15 -21.68 27.33
N SER A 147 32.68 -20.93 28.30
CA SER A 147 32.72 -21.36 29.69
C SER A 147 31.34 -21.34 30.36
N SER A 148 30.45 -20.43 29.94
CA SER A 148 29.09 -20.33 30.47
C SER A 148 28.12 -21.41 29.98
N LEU A 149 28.49 -22.14 28.92
CA LEU A 149 27.68 -23.19 28.29
C LEU A 149 28.19 -24.61 28.61
N ARG A 150 29.20 -24.74 29.48
CA ARG A 150 29.72 -26.01 30.00
C ARG A 150 29.13 -26.31 31.37
#